data_AF-A0A382W3V8-F1
#
_entry.id   AF-A0A382W3V8-F1
#
_cell.length_a   1.000
_cell.length_b   1.000
_cell.length_c   1.000
_cell.angle_alpha   90.00
_cell.angle_beta   90.00
_cell.angle_gamma   90.00
#
_symmetry.space_group_name_H-M   'P 1'
#
loop_
_entity.id
_entity.type
_entity.pdbx_description
1 polymer ?
#
loop_
_entity_poly.entity_id
_entity_poly.type
_entity_poly.pdbx_seq_one_letter_code
_entity_poly.pdbx_strand_id
1 'polypeptide(L)'
;MLKNGVDAITDVPEERLALWRSWPSFDPERVPGFGGFVEDIDAFDAEFFGISPREARHMDPQQRLLLEIAWEAMEDAGLIPSAQAGSNTGVFTGIFLDEYWDLQRYVNAGMGIDAHTNTGGTM
;
A
#
# COMPACT_ATOMS: atom_id res chain seq x y z
N MET A 1 -8.05 19.92 6.45
CA MET A 1 -7.26 20.59 5.40
C MET A 1 -8.14 21.42 4.45
N LEU A 2 -9.17 20.84 3.83
CA LEU A 2 -10.05 21.52 2.88
C LEU A 2 -10.65 22.85 3.38
N LYS A 3 -11.23 22.87 4.59
CA LYS A 3 -11.83 24.08 5.18
C LYS A 3 -10.88 25.28 5.26
N ASN A 4 -9.58 25.02 5.39
CA ASN A 4 -8.55 26.03 5.56
C ASN A 4 -7.71 26.25 4.29
N GLY A 5 -8.03 25.56 3.18
CA GLY A 5 -7.26 25.67 1.93
C GLY A 5 -5.79 25.24 2.05
N VAL A 6 -5.50 24.26 2.91
CA VAL A 6 -4.12 23.77 3.12
C VAL A 6 -3.65 23.00 1.89
N ASP A 7 -2.47 23.36 1.38
CA ASP A 7 -1.71 22.57 0.41
C ASP A 7 -0.93 21.47 1.14
N ALA A 8 -1.13 20.22 0.71
CA ALA A 8 -0.50 19.04 1.30
C ALA A 8 0.74 18.56 0.52
N ILE A 9 1.14 19.28 -0.53
CA ILE A 9 2.32 18.94 -1.32
C ILE A 9 3.58 19.29 -0.51
N THR A 10 4.49 18.32 -0.47
CA THR A 10 5.76 18.41 0.24
C THR A 10 6.92 18.03 -0.68
N ASP A 11 8.15 18.33 -0.27
CA ASP A 11 9.33 17.74 -0.90
C ASP A 11 9.27 16.21 -0.80
N VAL A 12 9.82 15.52 -1.79
CA VAL A 12 9.88 14.05 -1.75
C VAL A 12 10.65 13.59 -0.50
N PRO A 13 10.07 12.71 0.35
CA PRO A 13 10.77 12.17 1.50
C PRO A 13 12.07 11.48 1.11
N GLU A 14 13.15 11.69 1.86
CA GLU A 14 14.48 11.15 1.51
C GLU A 14 14.46 9.61 1.40
N GLU A 15 13.68 8.93 2.22
CA GLU A 15 13.52 7.47 2.15
C GLU A 15 12.89 7.02 0.82
N ARG A 16 11.88 7.74 0.33
CA ARG A 16 11.27 7.49 -0.99
C ARG A 16 12.26 7.76 -2.11
N LEU A 17 12.98 8.87 -2.02
CA LEU A 17 13.98 9.25 -3.01
C LEU A 17 15.15 8.26 -3.06
N ALA A 18 15.61 7.76 -1.91
CA ALA A 18 16.65 6.73 -1.81
C ALA A 18 16.19 5.41 -2.45
N LEU A 19 14.94 4.99 -2.22
CA LEU A 19 14.35 3.83 -2.88
C LEU A 19 14.28 4.03 -4.40
N TRP A 20 13.83 5.18 -4.88
CA TRP A 20 13.75 5.46 -6.31
C TRP A 20 15.11 5.44 -6.99
N ARG A 21 16.16 6.01 -6.36
CA ARG A 21 17.54 5.96 -6.88
C ARG A 21 18.07 4.53 -7.05
N SER A 22 17.49 3.55 -6.36
CA SER A 22 17.87 2.14 -6.50
C SER A 22 17.21 1.43 -7.69
N TRP A 23 16.17 2.03 -8.31
CA TRP A 23 15.53 1.42 -9.48
C TRP A 23 16.43 1.51 -10.72
N PRO A 24 16.51 0.42 -11.52
CA PRO A 24 17.31 0.43 -12.75
C PRO A 24 16.90 1.49 -13.78
N SER A 25 15.64 1.91 -13.77
CA SER A 25 15.05 2.88 -14.70
C SER A 25 15.05 4.32 -14.16
N PHE A 26 15.64 4.57 -13.00
CA PHE A 26 15.62 5.89 -12.37
C PHE A 26 16.33 6.94 -13.23
N ASP A 27 15.60 8.02 -13.52
CA ASP A 27 16.10 9.20 -14.21
C ASP A 27 15.76 10.45 -13.38
N PRO A 28 16.75 11.11 -12.73
CA PRO A 28 16.49 12.24 -11.86
C PRO A 28 15.89 13.45 -12.60
N GLU A 29 16.05 13.55 -13.93
CA GLU A 29 15.45 14.64 -14.71
C GLU A 29 13.94 14.44 -14.93
N ARG A 30 13.43 13.22 -14.71
CA ARG A 30 12.02 12.85 -14.91
C ARG A 30 11.22 12.74 -13.62
N VAL A 31 11.86 12.90 -12.47
CA VAL A 31 11.23 12.75 -11.16
C VAL A 31 10.97 14.14 -10.57
N PRO A 32 9.70 14.53 -10.34
CA PRO A 32 9.39 15.77 -9.65
C PRO A 32 9.99 15.79 -8.25
N GLY A 33 10.48 16.95 -7.80
CA GLY A 33 11.03 17.14 -6.46
C GLY A 33 9.99 17.21 -5.34
N PHE A 34 8.70 17.17 -5.67
CA PHE A 34 7.59 17.33 -4.73
C PHE A 34 6.42 16.40 -5.06
N GLY A 35 5.59 16.10 -4.06
CA GLY A 35 4.42 15.23 -4.19
C GLY A 35 3.55 15.21 -2.94
N GLY A 36 2.41 14.52 -3.04
CA GLY A 36 1.58 14.16 -1.88
C GLY A 36 1.94 12.76 -1.41
N PHE A 37 2.19 12.60 -0.11
CA PHE A 37 2.62 11.34 0.49
C PHE A 37 1.70 10.97 1.65
N VAL A 38 1.34 9.69 1.71
CA VAL A 38 0.60 9.12 2.84
C VAL A 38 1.63 8.71 3.90
N GLU A 39 1.36 9.12 5.14
CA GLU A 39 2.16 8.74 6.32
C GLU A 39 1.97 7.24 6.61
N ASP A 40 2.99 6.60 7.17
CA ASP A 40 2.94 5.20 7.63
C ASP A 40 2.43 4.19 6.59
N ILE A 41 2.76 4.42 5.31
CA ILE A 41 2.31 3.59 4.17
C ILE A 41 2.69 2.09 4.30
N ASP A 42 3.69 1.79 5.11
CA ASP A 42 4.19 0.43 5.34
C ASP A 42 3.67 -0.19 6.65
N ALA A 43 2.93 0.55 7.46
CA ALA A 43 2.23 0.05 8.64
C ALA A 43 1.04 -0.85 8.23
N PHE A 44 0.80 -1.90 9.01
CA PHE A 44 -0.33 -2.81 8.82
C PHE A 44 -0.56 -3.71 10.05
N ASP A 45 -1.79 -3.78 10.55
CA ASP A 45 -2.16 -4.74 11.61
C ASP A 45 -2.46 -6.13 11.05
N ALA A 46 -1.40 -6.89 10.76
CA ALA A 46 -1.52 -8.20 10.14
C ALA A 46 -2.31 -9.22 10.99
N GLU A 47 -2.15 -9.18 12.32
CA GLU A 47 -2.81 -10.15 13.22
C GLU A 47 -4.32 -9.95 13.22
N PHE A 48 -4.77 -8.69 13.19
CA PHE A 48 -6.19 -8.34 13.10
C PHE A 48 -6.88 -8.98 11.88
N PHE A 49 -6.20 -8.99 10.73
CA PHE A 49 -6.71 -9.59 9.49
C PHE A 49 -6.41 -11.10 9.37
N GLY A 50 -5.80 -11.72 10.39
CA GLY A 50 -5.44 -13.15 10.36
C GLY A 50 -4.30 -13.48 9.39
N ILE A 51 -3.46 -12.50 9.07
CA ILE A 51 -2.35 -12.60 8.12
C ILE A 51 -1.04 -12.78 8.89
N SER A 52 -0.20 -13.70 8.44
CA SER A 52 1.08 -13.93 9.11
C SER A 52 2.05 -12.76 8.89
N PRO A 53 2.94 -12.42 9.85
CA PRO A 53 3.94 -11.36 9.64
C PRO A 53 4.85 -11.60 8.43
N ARG A 54 5.05 -12.86 8.03
CA ARG A 54 5.83 -13.20 6.84
C ARG A 54 5.08 -12.85 5.56
N GLU A 55 3.79 -13.13 5.52
CA GLU A 55 2.93 -12.80 4.39
C GLU A 55 2.72 -11.29 4.28
N ALA A 56 2.45 -10.61 5.39
CA ALA A 56 2.25 -9.16 5.42
C ALA A 56 3.43 -8.36 4.84
N ARG A 57 4.68 -8.82 5.04
CA ARG A 57 5.86 -8.19 4.42
C ARG A 57 5.87 -8.27 2.89
N HIS A 58 5.32 -9.35 2.35
CA HIS A 58 5.20 -9.53 0.90
C HIS A 58 4.00 -8.81 0.32
N MET A 59 2.98 -8.49 1.12
CA MET A 59 1.77 -7.83 0.62
C MET A 59 2.02 -6.41 0.11
N ASP A 60 1.47 -6.11 -1.05
CA ASP A 60 1.43 -4.75 -1.60
C ASP A 60 0.78 -3.78 -0.58
N PRO A 61 1.43 -2.65 -0.23
CA PRO A 61 0.83 -1.58 0.57
C PRO A 61 -0.56 -1.14 0.11
N GLN A 62 -0.85 -1.16 -1.20
CA GLN A 62 -2.16 -0.83 -1.75
C GLN A 62 -3.24 -1.81 -1.26
N GLN A 63 -2.92 -3.10 -1.17
CA GLN A 63 -3.84 -4.11 -0.65
C GLN A 63 -4.02 -3.99 0.87
N ARG A 64 -2.92 -3.72 1.59
CA ARG A 64 -2.95 -3.51 3.05
C ARG A 64 -3.83 -2.32 3.43
N LEU A 65 -3.64 -1.19 2.75
CA LEU A 65 -4.45 0.01 2.93
C LEU A 65 -5.92 -0.25 2.56
N LEU A 66 -6.19 -1.00 1.48
CA LEU A 66 -7.56 -1.36 1.11
C LEU A 66 -8.27 -2.14 2.22
N LEU A 67 -7.58 -3.07 2.89
CA LEU A 67 -8.16 -3.85 3.99
C LEU A 67 -8.52 -2.96 5.19
N GLU A 68 -7.61 -2.08 5.59
CA GLU A 68 -7.83 -1.16 6.72
C GLU A 68 -8.96 -0.16 6.42
N ILE A 69 -8.92 0.51 5.26
CA ILE A 69 -9.92 1.50 4.90
C ILE A 69 -11.30 0.86 4.68
N ALA A 70 -11.37 -0.35 4.11
CA ALA A 70 -12.64 -1.06 3.98
C ALA A 70 -13.23 -1.41 5.34
N TRP A 71 -12.38 -1.80 6.31
CA TRP A 71 -12.81 -2.05 7.68
C TRP A 71 -13.34 -0.78 8.35
N GLU A 72 -12.56 0.31 8.33
CA GLU A 72 -12.94 1.60 8.89
C GLU A 72 -14.24 2.14 8.28
N ALA A 73 -14.43 2.00 6.96
CA ALA A 73 -15.65 2.44 6.29
C ALA A 73 -16.89 1.65 6.76
N MET A 74 -16.75 0.36 7.04
CA MET A 74 -17.84 -0.43 7.63
C MET A 74 -18.13 0.02 9.06
N GLU A 75 -17.11 0.29 9.87
CA GLU A 75 -17.28 0.79 11.24
C GLU A 75 -17.96 2.17 11.28
N ASP A 76 -17.54 3.10 10.42
CA ASP A 76 -18.15 4.43 10.29
C ASP A 76 -19.63 4.33 9.88
N ALA A 77 -19.95 3.37 8.99
CA ALA A 77 -21.33 3.07 8.60
C ALA A 77 -22.14 2.34 9.68
N GLY A 78 -21.54 1.95 10.81
CA GLY A 78 -22.17 1.17 11.86
C GLY A 78 -22.51 -0.27 11.45
N LEU A 79 -21.83 -0.79 10.42
CA LEU A 79 -22.00 -2.16 9.94
C LEU A 79 -21.12 -3.12 10.73
N ILE A 80 -21.69 -4.27 11.11
CA ILE A 80 -20.91 -5.35 11.70
C ILE A 80 -20.27 -6.14 10.55
N PRO A 81 -18.91 -6.20 10.43
CA PRO A 81 -18.26 -6.87 9.30
C PRO A 81 -18.61 -8.36 9.19
N SER A 82 -18.69 -9.06 10.33
CA SER A 82 -19.08 -10.47 10.36
C SER A 82 -20.52 -10.72 9.89
N ALA A 83 -21.40 -9.72 9.98
CA ALA A 83 -22.76 -9.80 9.46
C ALA A 83 -22.84 -9.61 7.93
N GLN A 84 -21.77 -9.14 7.30
CA GLN A 84 -21.69 -9.02 5.84
C GLN A 84 -21.33 -10.35 5.17
N ALA A 85 -20.83 -11.34 5.92
CA ALA A 85 -20.49 -12.64 5.39
C ALA A 85 -21.72 -13.33 4.78
N GLY A 86 -21.63 -13.71 3.50
CA GLY A 86 -22.73 -14.34 2.76
C GLY A 86 -23.80 -13.37 2.26
N SER A 87 -23.63 -12.05 2.47
CA SER A 87 -24.48 -11.03 1.86
C SER A 87 -24.17 -10.85 0.37
N ASN A 88 -25.07 -10.17 -0.36
CA ASN A 88 -24.84 -9.80 -1.76
C ASN A 88 -24.09 -8.46 -1.88
N THR A 89 -23.00 -8.31 -1.11
CA THR A 89 -22.18 -7.10 -1.10
C THR A 89 -21.11 -7.18 -2.18
N GLY A 90 -21.08 -6.19 -3.07
CA GLY A 90 -20.05 -6.06 -4.10
C GLY A 90 -18.89 -5.20 -3.61
N VAL A 91 -17.66 -5.57 -3.99
CA VAL A 91 -16.44 -4.77 -3.76
C VAL A 91 -15.88 -4.34 -5.10
N PHE A 92 -15.71 -3.04 -5.29
CA PHE A 92 -15.12 -2.44 -6.48
C PHE A 92 -13.99 -1.53 -6.02
N THR A 93 -12.76 -1.81 -6.47
CA THR A 93 -11.57 -1.04 -6.08
C THR A 93 -10.79 -0.63 -7.32
N GLY A 94 -10.19 0.56 -7.26
CA GLY A 94 -9.19 1.00 -8.22
C GLY A 94 -7.82 0.71 -7.64
N ILE A 95 -7.12 -0.26 -8.23
CA ILE A 95 -5.72 -0.58 -7.90
C ILE A 95 -4.94 -0.61 -9.20
N PHE A 96 -3.72 -0.08 -9.20
CA PHE A 96 -2.92 0.02 -10.41
C PHE A 96 -1.43 -0.05 -10.07
N LEU A 97 -0.67 -0.65 -11.00
CA LEU A 97 0.79 -0.81 -10.99
C LEU A 97 1.31 -1.77 -9.92
N ASP A 98 2.37 -2.50 -10.27
CA ASP A 98 2.98 -3.54 -9.43
C ASP A 98 4.32 -3.07 -8.85
N GLU A 99 4.46 -1.81 -8.44
CA GLU A 99 5.78 -1.29 -8.01
C GLU A 99 6.32 -2.00 -6.77
N TYR A 100 5.44 -2.48 -5.88
CA TYR A 100 5.90 -3.20 -4.70
C TYR A 100 6.49 -4.57 -5.07
N TRP A 101 5.92 -5.25 -6.07
CA TRP A 101 6.50 -6.45 -6.66
C TRP A 101 7.87 -6.16 -7.29
N ASP A 102 7.97 -5.09 -8.06
CA ASP A 102 9.23 -4.68 -8.67
C ASP A 102 10.27 -4.29 -7.61
N LEU A 103 9.85 -3.66 -6.52
CA LEU A 103 10.70 -3.35 -5.37
C LEU A 103 11.24 -4.64 -4.74
N GLN A 104 10.38 -5.65 -4.52
CA GLN A 104 10.81 -6.96 -4.01
C GLN A 104 11.82 -7.63 -4.94
N ARG A 105 11.60 -7.53 -6.25
CA ARG A 105 12.42 -8.20 -7.26
C ARG A 105 13.77 -7.53 -7.51
N TYR A 106 13.78 -6.20 -7.63
CA TYR A 106 14.94 -5.45 -8.13
C TYR A 106 15.74 -4.78 -7.02
N VAL A 107 15.06 -4.32 -5.96
CA VAL A 107 15.68 -3.54 -4.89
C VAL A 107 15.93 -4.40 -3.66
N ASN A 108 14.96 -5.24 -3.30
CA ASN A 108 15.01 -6.13 -2.14
C ASN A 108 15.24 -7.60 -2.55
N ALA A 109 16.20 -7.86 -3.45
CA ALA A 109 16.55 -9.20 -3.91
C ALA A 109 16.89 -10.22 -2.78
N GLY A 110 17.09 -9.73 -1.54
CA GLY A 110 17.26 -10.54 -0.33
C GLY A 110 15.95 -11.09 0.30
N MET A 111 14.76 -10.70 -0.16
CA MET A 111 13.49 -11.25 0.35
C MET A 111 13.28 -12.73 -0.05
N GLY A 112 13.92 -13.17 -1.14
CA GLY A 112 13.76 -14.52 -1.67
C GLY A 112 12.40 -14.72 -2.35
N ILE A 113 12.27 -15.81 -3.09
CA ILE A 113 10.98 -16.23 -3.66
C ILE A 113 10.41 -17.29 -2.73
N ASP A 114 9.19 -17.06 -2.22
CA ASP A 114 8.46 -18.00 -1.38
C ASP A 114 6.96 -18.04 -1.72
N ALA A 115 6.19 -18.78 -0.91
CA ALA A 115 4.76 -19.00 -1.13
C ALA A 115 3.91 -17.71 -1.08
N HIS A 116 4.42 -16.63 -0.49
CA HIS A 116 3.71 -15.36 -0.33
C HIS A 116 4.17 -14.30 -1.31
N THR A 117 5.22 -14.53 -2.10
CA THR A 117 5.75 -13.53 -3.02
C THR A 117 4.63 -12.91 -3.87
N ASN A 118 3.69 -13.73 -4.39
CA ASN A 118 2.56 -13.27 -5.23
C ASN A 118 1.66 -12.19 -4.61
N THR A 119 1.61 -12.06 -3.29
CA THR A 119 0.81 -11.02 -2.64
C THR A 119 1.41 -9.62 -2.79
N GLY A 120 2.64 -9.52 -3.31
CA GLY A 120 3.32 -8.26 -3.60
C GLY A 120 2.93 -7.59 -4.91
N GLY A 121 2.24 -8.30 -5.80
CA GLY A 121 1.60 -7.71 -6.98
C GLY A 121 0.20 -7.21 -6.66
N THR A 122 -0.43 -6.51 -7.60
CA THR A 122 -1.80 -5.98 -7.42
C THR A 122 -2.91 -6.96 -7.79
N MET A 123 -2.59 -8.11 -8.43
CA MET A 123 -3.49 -9.25 -8.71
C MET A 123 -2.78 -10.60 -8.82
#